data_AF-A0A4R7YSS9-F1
#
_entry.id   AF-A0A4R7YSS9-F1
#
_cell.length_a   1.000
_cell.length_b   1.000
_cell.length_c   1.000
_cell.angle_alpha   90.00
_cell.angle_beta   90.00
_cell.angle_gamma   90.00
#
_symmetry.space_group_name_H-M   'P 1'
#
loop_
_entity.id
_entity.type
_entity.pdbx_description
1 polymer ?
#
loop_
_entity_poly.entity_id
_entity_poly.type
_entity_poly.pdbx_seq_one_letter_code
_entity_poly.pdbx_strand_id
1 'polypeptide(L)'
;MVHTHNLDTDKIWDPINFNGSQAYSDSKLAMILFTFKLDRIVNGITVNCLHPGVINTKLLRQGWGAGGSSVEKGAVTPVYLALSDEVKEESGGYYVNKQKKKPIEAAFKQELQNQLWNKSIEMIKYQEILNKIPDQFLN
;
A
#
# COMPACT_ATOMS: atom_id res chain seq x y z
N MET A 1 -7.67 10.62 -4.28
CA MET A 1 -7.70 9.17 -4.01
C MET A 1 -8.71 8.94 -2.90
N VAL A 2 -9.46 7.84 -2.96
CA VAL A 2 -10.31 7.41 -1.86
C VAL A 2 -9.44 6.59 -0.93
N HIS A 3 -9.02 7.20 0.18
CA HIS A 3 -8.46 6.47 1.31
C HIS A 3 -9.52 6.45 2.39
N THR A 4 -9.68 5.32 3.08
CA THR A 4 -10.44 5.34 4.31
C THR A 4 -9.76 6.25 5.34
N HIS A 5 -10.55 6.96 6.13
CA HIS A 5 -10.04 7.72 7.27
C HIS A 5 -9.86 6.84 8.52
N ASN A 6 -10.48 5.65 8.53
CA ASN A 6 -10.52 4.76 9.68
C ASN A 6 -10.52 3.31 9.19
N LEU A 7 -9.36 2.67 9.16
CA LEU A 7 -9.23 1.24 8.89
C LEU A 7 -9.42 0.50 10.21
N ASP A 8 -10.40 -0.41 10.25
CA ASP A 8 -10.60 -1.35 11.34
C ASP A 8 -9.96 -2.69 10.95
N THR A 9 -8.82 -3.03 11.55
CA THR A 9 -8.07 -4.23 11.19
C THR A 9 -8.79 -5.52 11.55
N ASP A 10 -9.70 -5.48 12.51
CA ASP A 10 -10.49 -6.65 12.91
C ASP A 10 -11.65 -6.92 11.94
N LYS A 11 -12.06 -5.91 11.17
CA LYS A 11 -13.13 -5.99 10.18
C LYS A 11 -12.66 -5.92 8.73
N ILE A 12 -11.36 -6.13 8.49
CA ILE A 12 -10.80 -6.23 7.12
C ILE A 12 -11.54 -7.29 6.28
N TRP A 13 -12.08 -8.32 6.92
CA TRP A 13 -13.01 -9.26 6.32
C TRP A 13 -14.32 -9.29 7.12
N ASP A 14 -15.34 -8.62 6.58
CA ASP A 14 -16.72 -8.69 7.08
C ASP A 14 -17.64 -9.06 5.90
N PRO A 15 -18.05 -10.34 5.77
CA PRO A 15 -18.90 -10.78 4.67
C PRO A 15 -20.34 -10.28 4.82
N ILE A 16 -20.77 -9.87 6.01
CA ILE A 16 -22.14 -9.42 6.29
C ILE A 16 -22.30 -7.96 5.86
N ASN A 17 -21.33 -7.10 6.18
CA ASN A 17 -21.37 -5.67 5.87
C ASN A 17 -20.44 -5.28 4.70
N PHE A 18 -20.21 -6.20 3.76
CA PHE A 18 -19.25 -6.00 2.67
C PHE A 18 -19.65 -4.83 1.75
N ASN A 19 -18.71 -3.91 1.53
CA ASN A 19 -18.81 -2.87 0.52
C ASN A 19 -17.54 -2.85 -0.33
N GLY A 20 -17.66 -3.13 -1.63
CA GLY A 20 -16.51 -3.27 -2.53
C GLY A 20 -15.67 -1.99 -2.69
N SER A 21 -16.30 -0.81 -2.65
CA SER A 21 -15.57 0.47 -2.74
C SER A 21 -14.78 0.77 -1.46
N GLN A 22 -15.37 0.47 -0.30
CA GLN A 22 -14.71 0.58 0.99
C GLN A 22 -13.55 -0.42 1.08
N ALA A 23 -13.79 -1.69 0.78
CA ALA A 23 -12.76 -2.74 0.78
C ALA A 23 -11.59 -2.40 -0.16
N TYR A 24 -11.88 -1.84 -1.33
CA TYR A 24 -10.84 -1.33 -2.22
C TYR A 24 -10.04 -0.19 -1.58
N SER A 25 -10.72 0.80 -0.98
CA SER A 25 -10.08 1.94 -0.32
C SER A 25 -9.22 1.52 0.88
N ASP A 26 -9.70 0.56 1.66
CA ASP A 26 -9.00 -0.08 2.78
C ASP A 26 -7.75 -0.80 2.30
N SER A 27 -7.83 -1.58 1.21
CA SER A 27 -6.67 -2.26 0.62
C SER A 27 -5.57 -1.28 0.19
N LYS A 28 -5.95 -0.09 -0.30
CA LYS A 28 -4.99 0.95 -0.71
C LYS A 28 -4.37 1.65 0.48
N LEU A 29 -5.11 1.89 1.55
CA LEU A 29 -4.50 2.36 2.81
C LEU A 29 -3.58 1.30 3.41
N ALA A 30 -3.97 0.03 3.37
CA ALA A 30 -3.18 -1.08 3.88
C ALA A 30 -1.80 -1.17 3.19
N MET A 31 -1.73 -0.95 1.87
CA MET A 31 -0.44 -0.87 1.16
C MET A 31 0.47 0.25 1.70
N ILE A 32 -0.07 1.42 2.04
CA ILE A 32 0.70 2.55 2.57
C ILE A 32 1.19 2.23 4.00
N LEU A 33 0.29 1.74 4.85
CA LEU A 33 0.62 1.31 6.21
C LEU A 33 1.70 0.23 6.23
N PHE A 34 1.56 -0.78 5.35
CA PHE A 34 2.54 -1.85 5.17
C PHE A 34 3.90 -1.31 4.76
N THR A 35 3.93 -0.37 3.79
CA THR A 35 5.18 0.26 3.33
C THR A 35 5.90 0.96 4.48
N PHE A 36 5.20 1.74 5.30
CA PHE A 36 5.79 2.44 6.43
C PHE A 36 6.22 1.52 7.59
N LYS A 37 5.53 0.40 7.80
CA LYS A 37 6.03 -0.63 8.72
C LYS A 37 7.28 -1.30 8.17
N LEU A 38 7.26 -1.71 6.90
CA LEU A 38 8.35 -2.43 6.26
C LEU A 38 9.63 -1.59 6.24
N ASP A 39 9.53 -0.31 5.85
CA ASP A 39 10.62 0.68 5.90
C ASP A 39 11.32 0.74 7.27
N ARG A 40 10.56 0.64 8.37
CA ARG A 40 11.13 0.70 9.73
C ARG A 40 11.86 -0.56 10.17
N ILE A 41 11.62 -1.70 9.53
CA ILE A 41 12.12 -3.01 9.98
C ILE A 41 13.12 -3.64 9.00
N VAL A 42 13.24 -3.13 7.78
CA VAL A 42 14.27 -3.58 6.83
C VAL A 42 15.45 -2.62 6.84
N ASN A 43 16.64 -3.18 6.60
CA ASN A 43 17.87 -2.41 6.44
C ASN A 43 18.53 -2.81 5.12
N GLY A 44 19.21 -1.85 4.48
CA GLY A 44 19.96 -2.09 3.23
C GLY A 44 19.11 -2.13 1.96
N ILE A 45 17.80 -1.87 2.05
CA ILE A 45 16.90 -1.64 0.90
C ILE A 45 16.00 -0.44 1.18
N THR A 46 15.61 0.27 0.12
CA THR A 46 14.60 1.34 0.20
C THR A 46 13.20 0.80 -0.05
N VAL A 47 12.22 1.30 0.70
CA VAL A 47 10.82 0.89 0.61
C VAL A 47 9.93 2.13 0.45
N ASN A 48 9.28 2.23 -0.70
CA ASN A 48 8.39 3.36 -1.02
C ASN A 48 7.06 2.86 -1.58
N CYS A 49 6.03 3.69 -1.47
CA CYS A 49 4.74 3.48 -2.10
C CYS A 49 4.35 4.66 -3.00
N LEU A 50 3.38 4.45 -3.88
CA LEU A 50 2.99 5.46 -4.85
C LEU A 50 1.53 5.35 -5.26
N HIS A 51 1.00 6.44 -5.82
CA HIS A 51 -0.19 6.44 -6.64
C HIS A 51 0.18 6.72 -8.10
N PRO A 52 -0.19 5.83 -9.05
CA PRO A 52 0.18 6.00 -10.46
C PRO A 52 -0.65 7.08 -11.17
N GLY A 53 -1.67 7.63 -10.51
CA GLY A 53 -2.70 8.45 -11.13
C GLY A 53 -3.96 7.64 -11.44
N VAL A 54 -4.96 8.30 -12.01
CA VAL A 54 -6.14 7.61 -12.55
C VAL A 54 -5.77 7.10 -13.94
N ILE A 55 -5.56 5.80 -14.08
CA ILE A 55 -5.03 5.16 -15.29
C ILE A 55 -6.11 4.31 -15.97
N ASN A 56 -6.21 4.42 -17.30
CA ASN A 56 -7.19 3.73 -18.14
C ASN A 56 -6.94 2.22 -18.24
N THR A 57 -7.10 1.53 -17.11
CA THR A 57 -6.95 0.09 -16.96
C THR A 57 -8.31 -0.62 -17.10
N LYS A 58 -8.29 -1.95 -17.24
CA LYS A 58 -9.53 -2.76 -17.18
C LYS A 58 -10.28 -2.53 -15.86
N LEU A 59 -9.54 -2.44 -14.74
CA LEU A 59 -10.09 -2.16 -13.41
C LEU A 59 -10.86 -0.84 -13.36
N LEU A 60 -10.25 0.25 -13.85
CA LEU A 60 -10.90 1.56 -13.87
C LEU A 60 -12.18 1.50 -14.73
N ARG A 61 -12.09 0.92 -15.94
CA ARG A 61 -13.24 0.81 -16.85
C ARG A 61 -14.41 0.03 -16.26
N GLN A 62 -14.13 -1.06 -15.55
CA GLN A 62 -15.18 -1.89 -14.94
C GLN A 62 -15.75 -1.28 -13.66
N GLY A 63 -14.93 -0.63 -12.83
CA GLY A 63 -15.38 -0.09 -11.54
C GLY A 63 -15.94 1.34 -11.60
N TRP A 64 -15.37 2.20 -12.46
CA TRP A 64 -15.63 3.64 -12.48
C TRP A 64 -15.78 4.24 -13.89
N GLY A 65 -15.86 3.40 -14.93
CA GLY A 65 -16.05 3.81 -16.32
C GLY A 65 -14.77 4.19 -17.06
N ALA A 66 -14.93 4.56 -18.34
CA ALA A 66 -13.81 4.94 -19.19
C ALA A 66 -13.28 6.33 -18.84
N GLY A 67 -11.95 6.47 -18.83
CA GLY A 67 -11.27 7.72 -18.53
C GLY A 67 -9.83 7.48 -18.07
N GLY A 68 -9.22 8.52 -17.50
CA GLY A 68 -7.85 8.44 -16.98
C GLY A 68 -6.76 8.58 -18.04
N SER A 69 -5.52 8.63 -17.56
CA SER A 69 -4.32 8.70 -18.39
C SER A 69 -3.93 7.34 -18.95
N SER A 70 -3.00 7.33 -19.91
CA SER A 70 -2.49 6.11 -20.52
C SER A 70 -1.66 5.26 -19.54
N VAL A 71 -1.47 3.99 -19.86
CA VAL A 71 -0.67 3.05 -19.05
C VAL A 71 0.80 3.49 -19.01
N GLU A 72 1.31 4.01 -20.11
CA GLU A 72 2.67 4.55 -20.23
C GLU A 72 2.87 5.69 -19.22
N LYS A 73 1.90 6.59 -19.09
CA LYS A 73 1.96 7.67 -18.08
C LYS A 73 1.89 7.12 -16.66
N GLY A 74 1.07 6.09 -16.42
CA GLY A 74 0.98 5.40 -15.13
C GLY A 74 2.28 4.71 -14.71
N ALA A 75 3.08 4.25 -15.66
CA ALA A 75 4.35 3.56 -15.42
C ALA A 75 5.49 4.51 -15.02
N VAL A 76 5.37 5.81 -15.29
CA VAL A 76 6.46 6.78 -15.04
C VAL A 76 6.90 6.81 -13.58
N THR A 77 5.97 6.88 -12.63
CA THR A 77 6.32 6.96 -11.19
C THR A 77 6.96 5.68 -10.66
N PRO A 78 6.44 4.46 -10.91
CA PRO A 78 7.11 3.23 -10.46
C PRO A 78 8.50 3.07 -11.07
N VAL A 79 8.67 3.35 -12.37
CA VAL A 79 9.99 3.26 -13.03
C VAL A 79 10.97 4.26 -12.44
N TYR A 80 10.54 5.50 -12.18
CA TYR A 80 11.35 6.51 -11.52
C TYR A 80 11.84 6.07 -10.14
N LEU A 81 10.94 5.56 -9.29
CA LEU A 81 11.31 5.08 -7.96
C LEU A 81 12.23 3.86 -7.97
N ALA A 82 12.14 3.03 -9.01
CA ALA A 82 12.93 1.81 -9.11
C ALA A 82 14.35 2.07 -9.67
N LEU A 83 14.53 3.08 -10.52
CA LEU A 83 15.74 3.20 -11.35
C LEU A 83 16.47 4.56 -11.27
N SER A 84 15.85 5.60 -10.70
CA SER A 84 16.44 6.94 -10.70
C SER A 84 17.43 7.13 -9.55
N ASP A 85 18.64 7.60 -9.86
CA ASP A 85 19.64 7.97 -8.85
C ASP A 85 19.15 9.09 -7.92
N GLU A 86 18.23 9.95 -8.37
CA GLU A 86 17.66 11.05 -7.58
C GLU A 86 16.95 10.59 -6.29
N VAL A 87 16.41 9.37 -6.28
CA VAL A 87 15.62 8.81 -5.18
C VAL A 87 16.20 7.50 -4.65
N LYS A 88 17.45 7.19 -5.03
CA LYS A 88 18.11 5.93 -4.69
C LYS A 88 18.19 5.68 -3.18
N GLU A 89 18.36 6.74 -2.40
CA GLU A 89 18.47 6.67 -0.93
C GLU A 89 17.17 7.11 -0.24
N GLU A 90 16.11 7.40 -1.01
CA GLU A 90 14.81 7.79 -0.44
C GLU A 90 14.04 6.54 -0.02
N SER A 91 13.60 6.51 1.23
CA SER A 91 12.76 5.44 1.78
C SER A 91 11.60 6.01 2.61
N GLY A 92 10.60 5.19 2.89
CA GLY A 92 9.41 5.58 3.65
C GLY A 92 8.55 6.64 2.96
N GLY A 93 8.67 6.78 1.64
CA GLY A 93 7.98 7.80 0.87
C GLY A 93 6.65 7.33 0.29
N TYR A 94 5.73 8.29 0.12
CA TYR A 94 4.52 8.15 -0.68
C TYR A 94 4.59 9.12 -1.85
N TYR A 95 4.51 8.62 -3.08
CA TYR A 95 4.75 9.41 -4.29
C TYR A 95 3.54 9.54 -5.20
N VAL A 96 3.38 10.71 -5.81
CA VAL A 96 2.40 10.96 -6.88
C VAL A 96 3.08 11.77 -7.97
N ASN A 97 3.03 11.29 -9.22
CA ASN A 97 3.69 11.95 -10.37
C ASN A 97 5.16 12.28 -10.10
N LYS A 98 5.94 11.30 -9.61
CA LYS A 98 7.35 11.45 -9.20
C LYS A 98 7.64 12.43 -8.07
N GLN A 99 6.63 12.95 -7.37
CA GLN A 99 6.82 13.87 -6.26
C GLN A 99 6.44 13.20 -4.94
N LYS A 100 7.28 13.36 -3.92
CA LYS A 100 6.97 12.96 -2.54
C LYS A 100 5.77 13.79 -2.06
N LYS A 101 4.74 13.12 -1.54
CA LYS A 101 3.50 13.72 -1.03
C LYS A 101 3.20 13.18 0.35
N LYS A 102 2.42 13.95 1.12
CA LYS A 102 1.86 13.48 2.38
C LYS A 102 0.63 12.60 2.08
N PRO A 103 0.59 11.32 2.53
CA PRO A 103 -0.62 10.51 2.49
C PRO A 103 -1.61 10.98 3.56
N ILE A 104 -2.71 10.25 3.70
CA ILE A 104 -3.69 10.50 4.77
C ILE A 104 -3.06 10.36 6.17
N GLU A 105 -3.52 11.15 7.14
CA GLU A 105 -2.93 11.20 8.49
C GLU A 105 -2.92 9.83 9.19
N ALA A 106 -3.96 9.03 8.98
CA ALA A 106 -4.06 7.68 9.54
C ALA A 106 -2.87 6.78 9.15
N ALA A 107 -2.26 7.01 7.98
CA ALA A 107 -1.11 6.24 7.53
C ALA A 107 0.11 6.42 8.44
N PHE A 108 0.26 7.54 9.14
CA PHE A 108 1.40 7.79 10.03
C PHE A 108 1.23 7.19 11.43
N LYS A 109 0.06 6.67 11.77
CA LYS A 109 -0.19 6.04 13.07
C LYS A 109 0.55 4.71 13.16
N GLN A 110 1.69 4.69 13.83
CA GLN A 110 2.50 3.49 13.99
C GLN A 110 1.73 2.31 14.62
N GLU A 111 0.80 2.62 15.53
CA GLU A 111 -0.10 1.63 16.13
C GLU A 111 -0.95 0.93 15.06
N LEU A 112 -1.59 1.70 14.17
CA LEU A 112 -2.38 1.13 13.07
C LEU A 112 -1.53 0.34 12.09
N GLN A 113 -0.29 0.78 11.82
CA GLN A 113 0.66 0.03 11.01
C GLN A 113 1.01 -1.32 11.64
N ASN A 114 1.25 -1.36 12.96
CA ASN A 114 1.54 -2.58 13.70
C ASN A 114 0.34 -3.52 13.75
N GLN A 115 -0.87 -2.99 14.01
CA GLN A 115 -2.12 -3.75 14.00
C GLN A 115 -2.34 -4.43 12.64
N LEU A 116 -2.20 -3.68 11.54
CA LEU A 116 -2.31 -4.23 10.19
C LEU A 116 -1.26 -5.31 9.93
N TRP A 117 -0.01 -5.07 10.32
CA TRP A 117 1.08 -6.03 10.15
C TRP A 117 0.78 -7.35 10.86
N ASN A 118 0.45 -7.27 12.14
CA ASN A 118 0.14 -8.44 12.97
C ASN A 118 -1.08 -9.18 12.44
N LYS A 119 -2.12 -8.44 12.03
CA LYS A 119 -3.31 -9.05 11.41
C LYS A 119 -2.96 -9.77 10.12
N SER A 120 -2.08 -9.20 9.30
CA SER A 120 -1.64 -9.80 8.04
C SER A 120 -0.88 -11.11 8.31
N ILE A 121 0.03 -11.13 9.29
CA ILE A 121 0.73 -12.36 9.74
C ILE A 121 -0.28 -13.40 10.25
N GLU A 122 -1.27 -12.98 11.05
CA GLU A 122 -2.33 -13.85 11.55
C GLU A 122 -3.13 -14.49 10.40
N MET A 123 -3.50 -13.71 9.38
CA MET A 123 -4.30 -14.19 8.25
C MET A 123 -3.55 -15.19 7.37
N ILE A 124 -2.23 -15.07 7.28
CA ILE A 124 -1.40 -16.01 6.50
C ILE A 124 -0.88 -17.18 7.35
N LYS A 125 -1.23 -17.28 8.64
CA LYS A 125 -0.62 -18.23 9.58
C LYS A 125 -0.81 -19.71 9.22
N TYR A 126 -1.87 -20.02 8.51
CA TYR A 126 -2.18 -21.37 8.04
C TYR A 126 -1.54 -21.71 6.70
N GLN A 127 -0.78 -20.78 6.12
CA GLN A 127 -0.01 -21.03 4.93
C GLN A 127 1.38 -21.54 5.34
N GLU A 128 1.93 -22.51 4.62
CA GLU A 128 3.30 -23.02 4.81
C GLU A 128 4.40 -21.95 4.56
N ILE A 129 3.99 -20.70 4.31
CA ILE A 129 4.87 -19.57 4.06
C ILE A 129 5.48 -19.00 5.35
N LEU A 130 4.83 -19.14 6.52
CA LEU A 130 5.36 -18.57 7.76
C LEU A 130 6.76 -19.11 8.09
N ASN A 131 6.99 -20.39 7.86
CA ASN A 131 8.29 -21.04 8.06
C ASN A 131 9.40 -20.51 7.13
N LYS A 132 9.03 -19.72 6.12
CA LYS A 132 9.96 -19.09 5.16
C LYS A 132 10.17 -17.60 5.46
N ILE A 133 9.44 -17.02 6.42
CA ILE A 133 9.56 -15.62 6.80
C ILE A 133 10.60 -15.50 7.92
N PRO A 134 11.66 -14.68 7.76
CA PRO A 134 12.63 -14.43 8.82
C PRO A 134 12.00 -13.87 10.11
N ASP A 135 12.49 -14.29 11.28
CA ASP A 135 11.96 -13.92 12.61
C ASP A 135 11.85 -12.40 12.83
N GLN A 136 12.73 -11.61 12.19
CA GLN A 136 12.68 -10.14 12.26
C GLN A 136 11.36 -9.53 11.74
N PHE A 137 10.58 -10.28 10.95
CA PHE A 137 9.29 -9.85 10.42
C PHE A 137 8.10 -10.38 11.22
N LEU A 138 8.34 -11.29 12.17
CA LEU A 138 7.30 -11.96 12.96
C LEU A 138 7.15 -11.38 14.38
N ASN A 139 8.09 -10.55 14.82
CA ASN A 139 8.16 -9.96 16.17
C ASN A 139 7.93 -8.44 16.16
#